data_AF-A0A2D7JGW9-F1
#
_entry.id   AF-A0A2D7JGW9-F1
#
_cell.length_a   1.000
_cell.length_b   1.000
_cell.length_c   1.000
_cell.angle_alpha   90.00
_cell.angle_beta   90.00
_cell.angle_gamma   90.00
#
_symmetry.space_group_name_H-M   'P 1'
#
loop_
_entity.id
_entity.type
_entity.pdbx_description
1 polymer ?
#
loop_
_entity_poly.entity_id
_entity_poly.type
_entity_poly.pdbx_seq_one_letter_code
_entity_poly.pdbx_strand_id
1 'polypeptide(L)'
;MSDLFCYWAERGSDLEDIQAKRWGPLIEWVQIELRSTLRITHSLMPIRQSIGVERGWIKLLEPVQTFALTALGELVALSGSLIIGLGLQKEKISPENAWQLIRIDEEWQRDKWGRLDEHKKEDRINKSAFMHSCRVLKLVKSQ
;
A
#
# COMPACT_ATOMS: atom_id res chain seq x y z
N MET A 1 -2.37 13.92 -0.95
CA MET A 1 -1.57 12.70 -0.74
C MET A 1 -2.05 11.66 -1.73
N SER A 2 -1.18 11.14 -2.59
CA SER A 2 -1.49 10.06 -3.53
C SER A 2 -1.07 8.73 -2.91
N ASP A 3 -2.00 7.78 -2.82
CA ASP A 3 -1.75 6.42 -2.33
C ASP A 3 -1.96 5.45 -3.48
N LEU A 4 -1.10 4.42 -3.62
CA LEU A 4 -1.18 3.38 -4.65
C LEU A 4 -2.62 2.87 -4.87
N PHE A 5 -3.35 2.60 -3.78
CA PHE A 5 -4.68 1.98 -3.83
C PHE A 5 -5.78 2.92 -4.36
N CYS A 6 -5.45 4.20 -4.59
CA CYS A 6 -6.38 5.18 -5.16
C CYS A 6 -6.28 5.29 -6.69
N TYR A 7 -5.30 4.63 -7.33
CA TYR A 7 -5.05 4.72 -8.78
C TYR A 7 -5.15 3.34 -9.40
N TRP A 8 -6.25 3.11 -10.10
CA TRP A 8 -6.57 1.82 -10.71
C TRP A 8 -6.26 1.83 -12.20
N ALA A 9 -6.09 0.63 -12.74
CA ALA A 9 -5.94 0.39 -14.17
C ALA A 9 -7.19 0.83 -14.95
N GLU A 10 -7.07 0.83 -16.27
CA GLU A 10 -8.15 1.22 -17.18
C GLU A 10 -9.44 0.43 -16.91
N ARG A 11 -10.59 1.13 -16.98
CA ARG A 11 -11.90 0.51 -16.76
C ARG A 11 -12.17 -0.60 -17.78
N GLY A 12 -12.61 -1.75 -17.29
CA GLY A 12 -12.90 -2.95 -18.08
C GLY A 12 -11.67 -3.78 -18.44
N SER A 13 -10.48 -3.42 -17.96
CA SER A 13 -9.27 -4.23 -18.15
C SER A 13 -9.24 -5.43 -17.20
N ASP A 14 -8.57 -6.51 -17.60
CA ASP A 14 -8.32 -7.67 -16.73
C ASP A 14 -7.49 -7.29 -15.49
N LEU A 15 -6.64 -6.26 -15.60
CA LEU A 15 -5.91 -5.71 -14.45
C LEU A 15 -6.84 -5.02 -13.44
N GLU A 16 -7.86 -4.27 -13.88
CA GLU A 16 -8.85 -3.67 -12.97
C GLU A 16 -9.55 -4.77 -12.14
N ASP A 17 -9.94 -5.88 -12.77
CA ASP A 17 -10.58 -7.00 -12.06
C ASP A 17 -9.66 -7.63 -11.01
N ILE A 18 -8.37 -7.79 -11.33
CA ILE A 18 -7.36 -8.31 -10.40
C ILE A 18 -7.15 -7.34 -9.24
N GLN A 19 -6.99 -6.05 -9.53
CA GLN A 19 -6.85 -4.99 -8.53
C GLN A 19 -8.08 -4.95 -7.64
N ALA A 20 -9.29 -4.89 -8.19
CA ALA A 20 -10.54 -4.89 -7.42
C ALA A 20 -10.63 -6.07 -6.47
N LYS A 21 -10.35 -7.29 -6.96
CA LYS A 21 -10.40 -8.52 -6.16
C LYS A 21 -9.36 -8.55 -5.04
N ARG A 22 -8.16 -8.06 -5.29
CA ARG A 22 -7.02 -8.18 -4.38
C ARG A 22 -6.90 -7.00 -3.42
N TRP A 23 -7.13 -5.79 -3.90
CA TRP A 23 -7.07 -4.55 -3.14
C TRP A 23 -8.37 -4.26 -2.38
N GLY A 24 -9.52 -4.68 -2.92
CA GLY A 24 -10.85 -4.44 -2.36
C GLY A 24 -10.95 -4.68 -0.84
N PRO A 25 -10.54 -5.84 -0.31
CA PRO A 25 -10.61 -6.10 1.13
C PRO A 25 -9.84 -5.10 2.01
N LEU A 26 -8.70 -4.59 1.51
CA LEU A 26 -7.89 -3.64 2.25
C LEU A 26 -8.47 -2.21 2.15
N ILE A 27 -9.03 -1.85 0.99
CA ILE A 27 -9.73 -0.58 0.78
C ILE A 27 -10.99 -0.53 1.64
N GLU A 28 -11.80 -1.58 1.68
CA GLU A 28 -12.98 -1.66 2.54
C GLU A 28 -12.59 -1.47 4.01
N TRP A 29 -11.57 -2.20 4.46
CA TRP A 29 -11.07 -2.07 5.83
C TRP A 29 -10.65 -0.64 6.15
N VAL A 30 -9.85 -0.01 5.29
CA VAL A 30 -9.33 1.32 5.61
C VAL A 30 -10.41 2.39 5.56
N GLN A 31 -11.41 2.26 4.69
CA GLN A 31 -12.56 3.17 4.68
C GLN A 31 -13.37 3.10 5.98
N ILE A 32 -13.48 1.90 6.58
CA ILE A 32 -14.09 1.72 7.90
C ILE A 32 -13.27 2.42 8.98
N GLU A 33 -11.94 2.23 9.00
CA GLU A 33 -11.04 2.88 9.95
C GLU A 33 -11.09 4.42 9.82
N LEU A 34 -11.12 4.93 8.59
CA LEU A 34 -11.22 6.36 8.29
C LEU A 34 -12.59 6.96 8.59
N ARG A 35 -13.64 6.12 8.62
CA ARG A 35 -15.04 6.54 8.58
C ARG A 35 -15.32 7.48 7.41
N SER A 36 -14.68 7.20 6.27
CA SER A 36 -14.76 8.00 5.05
C SER A 36 -14.45 7.14 3.82
N THR A 37 -15.02 7.51 2.69
CA THR A 37 -14.81 6.80 1.41
C THR A 37 -13.61 7.39 0.68
N LEU A 38 -12.72 6.53 0.20
CA LEU A 38 -11.60 6.95 -0.65
C LEU A 38 -12.11 7.23 -2.05
N ARG A 39 -11.63 8.31 -2.64
CA ARG A 39 -11.78 8.52 -4.08
C ARG A 39 -10.76 7.65 -4.80
N ILE A 40 -11.23 6.93 -5.80
CA ILE A 40 -10.43 6.09 -6.69
C ILE A 40 -10.52 6.67 -8.11
N THR A 41 -9.39 6.71 -8.81
CA THR A 41 -9.28 7.19 -10.19
C THR A 41 -8.73 6.11 -11.10
N HIS A 42 -9.14 6.14 -12.37
CA HIS A 42 -8.58 5.31 -13.45
C HIS A 42 -7.75 6.16 -14.42
N SER A 43 -7.36 7.36 -13.99
CA SER A 43 -6.57 8.32 -14.76
C SER A 43 -5.28 8.64 -14.02
N LEU A 44 -4.28 9.09 -14.78
CA LEU A 44 -3.00 9.57 -14.25
C LEU A 44 -3.12 10.93 -13.55
N MET A 45 -4.25 11.62 -13.68
CA MET A 45 -4.43 12.95 -13.09
C MET A 45 -4.55 12.84 -11.56
N PRO A 46 -3.82 13.67 -10.79
CA PRO A 46 -3.91 13.66 -9.34
C PRO A 46 -5.34 13.93 -8.87
N ILE A 47 -5.83 13.10 -7.95
CA ILE A 47 -7.12 13.31 -7.29
C ILE A 47 -6.94 13.84 -5.88
N ARG A 48 -7.80 14.79 -5.51
CA ARG A 48 -7.85 15.29 -4.13
C ARG A 48 -8.85 14.46 -3.35
N GLN A 49 -8.40 13.89 -2.23
CA GLN A 49 -9.27 13.19 -1.29
C GLN A 49 -10.17 14.20 -0.55
N SER A 50 -11.24 13.70 0.06
CA SER A 50 -12.12 14.56 0.87
C SER A 50 -11.42 15.02 2.16
N ILE A 51 -11.86 16.14 2.72
CA ILE A 51 -11.41 16.60 4.04
C ILE A 51 -11.69 15.54 5.12
N GLY A 52 -12.73 14.72 4.95
CA GLY A 52 -13.04 13.60 5.84
C GLY A 52 -11.95 12.54 5.85
N VAL A 53 -11.46 12.15 4.67
CA VAL A 53 -10.34 11.22 4.51
C VAL A 53 -9.06 11.79 5.12
N GLU A 54 -8.73 13.06 4.80
CA GLU A 54 -7.53 13.72 5.35
C GLU A 54 -7.54 13.77 6.89
N ARG A 55 -8.68 14.13 7.49
CA ARG A 55 -8.85 14.10 8.95
C ARG A 55 -8.79 12.68 9.52
N GLY A 56 -9.32 11.69 8.79
CA GLY A 56 -9.23 10.28 9.17
C GLY A 56 -7.78 9.81 9.27
N TRP A 57 -6.94 10.16 8.28
CA TRP A 57 -5.52 9.83 8.32
C TRP A 57 -4.81 10.41 9.52
N ILE A 58 -5.03 11.70 9.80
CA ILE A 58 -4.43 12.38 10.95
C ILE A 58 -4.81 11.65 12.25
N LYS A 59 -6.09 11.31 12.43
CA LYS A 59 -6.55 10.59 13.63
C LYS A 59 -5.95 9.19 13.77
N LEU A 60 -5.74 8.48 12.68
CA LEU A 60 -5.11 7.15 12.71
C LEU A 60 -3.61 7.23 13.01
N LEU A 61 -2.96 8.35 12.66
CA LEU A 61 -1.53 8.59 12.88
C LEU A 61 -1.22 9.22 14.24
N GLU A 62 -2.15 9.98 14.82
CA GLU A 62 -1.98 10.67 16.12
C GLU A 62 -1.50 9.76 17.26
N PRO A 63 -2.00 8.52 17.46
CA PRO A 63 -1.53 7.65 18.53
C PRO A 63 -0.22 6.91 18.20
N VAL A 64 0.36 7.11 17.01
CA VAL A 64 1.56 6.39 16.58
C VAL A 64 2.80 7.02 17.19
N GLN A 65 3.52 6.25 18.02
CA GLN A 65 4.77 6.68 18.65
C GLN A 65 5.81 7.12 17.61
N THR A 66 6.69 8.05 17.97
CA THR A 66 7.67 8.68 17.06
C THR A 66 8.55 7.68 16.31
N PHE A 67 9.10 6.67 16.99
CA PHE A 67 9.92 5.64 16.32
C PHE A 67 9.11 4.77 15.36
N ALA A 68 7.88 4.42 15.74
CA ALA A 68 6.96 3.70 14.86
C ALA A 68 6.57 4.55 13.64
N LEU A 69 6.45 5.87 13.80
CA LEU A 69 6.16 6.79 12.69
C LEU A 69 7.32 6.85 11.67
N THR A 70 8.57 6.79 12.13
CA THR A 70 9.74 6.69 11.24
C THR A 70 9.72 5.40 10.43
N ALA A 71 9.51 4.25 11.09
CA ALA A 71 9.42 2.96 10.40
C ALA A 71 8.22 2.90 9.44
N LEU A 72 7.10 3.50 9.83
CA LEU A 72 5.93 3.64 8.97
C LEU A 72 6.24 4.48 7.73
N GLY A 73 6.90 5.62 7.89
CA GLY A 73 7.28 6.49 6.76
C GLY A 73 8.15 5.79 5.73
N GLU A 74 9.10 4.96 6.17
CA GLU A 74 9.93 4.13 5.28
C GLU A 74 9.08 3.10 4.52
N LEU A 75 8.17 2.40 5.20
CA LEU A 75 7.25 1.46 4.56
C LEU A 75 6.35 2.14 3.53
N VAL A 76 5.85 3.35 3.83
CA VAL A 76 5.06 4.13 2.87
C VAL A 76 5.90 4.53 1.66
N ALA A 77 7.16 4.92 1.85
CA ALA A 77 8.05 5.23 0.73
C ALA A 77 8.33 4.02 -0.15
N LEU A 78 8.55 2.85 0.45
CA LEU A 78 8.82 1.60 -0.28
C LEU A 78 7.58 1.01 -0.98
N SER A 79 6.38 1.24 -0.43
CA SER A 79 5.13 0.71 -0.97
C SER A 79 4.33 1.69 -1.82
N GLY A 80 4.62 2.98 -1.72
CA GLY A 80 3.75 4.05 -2.24
C GLY A 80 2.39 4.12 -1.54
N SER A 81 2.22 3.52 -0.35
CA SER A 81 0.91 3.39 0.28
C SER A 81 0.93 3.52 1.81
N LEU A 82 0.20 4.51 2.31
CA LEU A 82 -0.11 4.66 3.74
C LEU A 82 -1.05 3.55 4.21
N ILE A 83 -1.94 3.07 3.34
CA ILE A 83 -2.84 1.95 3.62
C ILE A 83 -2.04 0.68 3.95
N ILE A 84 -0.97 0.40 3.21
CA ILE A 84 -0.07 -0.73 3.49
C ILE A 84 0.64 -0.56 4.82
N GLY A 85 1.22 0.62 5.05
CA GLY A 85 1.90 0.91 6.31
C GLY A 85 0.99 0.72 7.53
N LEU A 86 -0.21 1.30 7.51
CA LEU A 86 -1.18 1.17 8.59
C LEU A 86 -1.72 -0.27 8.72
N GLY A 87 -1.91 -0.96 7.59
CA GLY A 87 -2.31 -2.36 7.58
C GLY A 87 -1.30 -3.26 8.28
N LEU A 88 -0.02 -3.04 8.06
CA LEU A 88 1.06 -3.76 8.76
C LEU A 88 1.12 -3.37 10.24
N GLN A 89 1.03 -2.07 10.55
CA GLN A 89 1.09 -1.57 11.92
C GLN A 89 -0.04 -2.12 12.80
N LYS A 90 -1.26 -2.19 12.24
CA LYS A 90 -2.46 -2.73 12.89
C LYS A 90 -2.59 -4.25 12.74
N GLU A 91 -1.60 -4.92 12.16
CA GLU A 91 -1.58 -6.38 11.92
C GLU A 91 -2.79 -6.88 11.11
N LYS A 92 -3.37 -6.01 10.27
CA LYS A 92 -4.46 -6.35 9.36
C LYS A 92 -4.00 -7.23 8.19
N ILE A 93 -2.75 -7.07 7.78
CA ILE A 93 -2.11 -7.83 6.69
C ILE A 93 -0.72 -8.28 7.12
N SER A 94 -0.26 -9.42 6.60
CA SER A 94 1.12 -9.87 6.80
C SER A 94 2.09 -9.13 5.86
N PRO A 95 3.39 -9.05 6.21
CA PRO A 95 4.42 -8.52 5.33
C PRO A 95 4.44 -9.19 3.95
N GLU A 96 4.26 -10.51 3.89
CA GLU A 96 4.24 -11.27 2.64
C GLU A 96 3.05 -10.90 1.76
N ASN A 97 1.87 -10.76 2.35
CA ASN A 97 0.67 -10.36 1.62
C ASN A 97 0.78 -8.90 1.17
N ALA A 98 1.28 -8.00 2.03
CA ALA A 98 1.52 -6.60 1.67
C ALA A 98 2.47 -6.49 0.47
N TRP A 99 3.58 -7.23 0.49
CA TRP A 99 4.52 -7.29 -0.62
C TRP A 99 3.87 -7.76 -1.92
N GLN A 100 2.99 -8.76 -1.87
CA GLN A 100 2.27 -9.20 -3.07
C GLN A 100 1.28 -8.16 -3.58
N LEU A 101 0.59 -7.43 -2.69
CA LEU A 101 -0.44 -6.46 -3.07
C LEU A 101 0.15 -5.23 -3.79
N ILE A 102 1.32 -4.75 -3.35
CA ILE A 102 1.93 -3.54 -3.93
C ILE A 102 2.52 -3.78 -5.33
N ARG A 103 2.58 -5.04 -5.77
CA ARG A 103 3.24 -5.47 -7.01
C ARG A 103 2.29 -6.04 -8.05
N ILE A 104 0.98 -5.98 -7.81
CA ILE A 104 0.00 -6.56 -8.72
C ILE A 104 0.20 -6.07 -10.15
N ASP A 105 0.44 -4.77 -10.30
CA ASP A 105 0.68 -4.13 -11.59
C ASP A 105 1.96 -4.67 -12.24
N GLU A 106 3.09 -4.67 -11.52
CA GLU A 106 4.37 -5.19 -12.01
C GLU A 106 4.27 -6.66 -12.44
N GLU A 107 3.63 -7.49 -11.63
CA GLU A 107 3.46 -8.92 -11.88
C GLU A 107 2.58 -9.15 -13.10
N TRP A 108 1.48 -8.41 -13.24
CA TRP A 108 0.62 -8.47 -14.42
C TRP A 108 1.36 -8.05 -15.69
N GLN A 109 2.14 -6.96 -15.64
CA GLN A 109 2.93 -6.48 -16.78
C GLN A 109 3.96 -7.53 -17.23
N ARG A 110 4.63 -8.18 -16.27
CA ARG A 110 5.61 -9.25 -16.55
C ARG A 110 4.97 -10.48 -17.16
N ASP A 111 3.76 -10.83 -16.72
CA ASP A 111 3.06 -11.97 -17.27
C ASP A 111 2.57 -11.70 -18.71
N LYS A 112 2.30 -10.42 -19.07
CA LYS A 112 1.94 -10.03 -20.45
C LYS A 112 3.15 -9.84 -21.38
N TRP A 113 4.25 -9.27 -20.89
CA TRP A 113 5.38 -8.82 -21.72
C TRP A 113 6.70 -9.57 -21.47
N GLY A 114 6.70 -10.55 -20.59
CA GLY A 114 7.86 -11.38 -20.27
C GLY A 114 8.72 -10.82 -19.12
N ARG A 115 9.60 -11.67 -18.60
CA ARG A 115 10.51 -11.34 -17.49
C ARG A 115 11.95 -11.22 -17.98
N LEU A 116 12.58 -10.09 -17.71
CA LEU A 116 14.02 -9.88 -17.82
C LEU A 116 14.75 -10.32 -16.54
N ASP A 117 15.98 -10.79 -16.65
CA ASP A 117 16.75 -11.26 -15.48
C ASP A 117 17.11 -10.14 -14.50
N GLU A 118 17.26 -8.90 -14.97
CA GLU A 118 17.52 -7.72 -14.13
C GLU A 118 16.39 -7.50 -13.11
N HIS A 119 15.13 -7.75 -13.51
CA HIS A 119 13.96 -7.65 -12.62
C HIS A 119 14.06 -8.58 -11.42
N LYS A 120 14.68 -9.76 -11.54
CA LYS A 120 14.82 -10.70 -10.41
C LYS A 120 15.76 -10.15 -9.33
N LYS A 121 16.80 -9.44 -9.73
CA LYS A 121 17.78 -8.85 -8.81
C LYS A 121 17.17 -7.67 -8.06
N GLU A 122 16.51 -6.78 -8.77
CA GLU A 122 15.80 -5.63 -8.21
C GLU A 122 14.71 -6.07 -7.23
N ASP A 123 13.89 -7.04 -7.61
CA ASP A 123 12.87 -7.64 -6.74
C ASP A 123 13.43 -8.11 -5.42
N ARG A 124 14.57 -8.82 -5.46
CA ARG A 124 15.19 -9.36 -4.26
C ARG A 124 15.66 -8.24 -3.32
N ILE A 125 16.24 -7.17 -3.88
CA ILE A 125 16.70 -6.02 -3.12
C ILE A 125 15.51 -5.29 -2.51
N ASN A 126 14.51 -4.95 -3.32
CA ASN A 126 13.32 -4.22 -2.88
C ASN A 126 12.53 -5.03 -1.83
N LYS A 127 12.36 -6.35 -2.05
CA LYS A 127 11.72 -7.24 -1.08
C LYS A 127 12.51 -7.30 0.21
N SER A 128 13.83 -7.41 0.14
CA SER A 128 14.69 -7.44 1.33
C SER A 128 14.57 -6.14 2.15
N ALA A 129 14.57 -4.99 1.48
CA ALA A 129 14.36 -3.68 2.11
C ALA A 129 12.98 -3.61 2.76
N PHE A 130 11.91 -3.92 2.02
CA PHE A 130 10.54 -3.93 2.54
C PHE A 130 10.37 -4.84 3.76
N MET A 131 10.91 -6.06 3.71
CA MET A 131 10.86 -7.00 4.82
C MET A 131 11.70 -6.54 6.01
N HIS A 132 12.81 -5.84 5.78
CA HIS A 132 13.60 -5.23 6.84
C HIS A 132 12.79 -4.17 7.57
N SER A 133 12.18 -3.22 6.85
CA SER A 133 11.34 -2.18 7.46
C SER A 133 10.13 -2.76 8.20
N CYS A 134 9.53 -3.85 7.71
CA CYS A 134 8.48 -4.57 8.44
C CYS A 134 8.97 -5.10 9.80
N ARG A 135 10.19 -5.65 9.87
CA ARG A 135 10.77 -6.11 11.14
C ARG A 135 11.06 -4.95 12.09
N VAL A 136 11.60 -3.85 11.58
CA VAL A 136 11.84 -2.64 12.37
C VAL A 136 10.53 -2.13 12.97
N LEU A 137 9.47 -1.98 12.16
CA LEU A 137 8.15 -1.56 12.64
C LEU A 137 7.63 -2.47 13.78
N LYS A 138 7.79 -3.79 13.65
CA LYS A 138 7.39 -4.74 14.69
C LYS A 138 8.17 -4.54 15.99
N LEU A 139 9.48 -4.30 15.91
CA LEU A 139 10.34 -4.10 17.08
C LEU A 139 10.01 -2.80 17.81
N VAL A 140 9.84 -1.69 17.09
CA VAL A 140 9.55 -0.39 17.70
C VAL A 140 8.13 -0.29 18.24
N LYS A 141 7.19 -1.11 17.74
CA LYS A 141 5.83 -1.22 18.30
C LYS A 141 5.81 -1.97 19.65
N SER A 142 6.77 -2.86 19.88
CA SER A 142 6.85 -3.67 21.11
C SER A 142 7.53 -2.97 22.29
N GLN A 143 7.87 -1.69 22.15
CA GLN A 143 8.50 -0.84 23.17
C GLN A 143 7.48 0.16 23.73
#